data_AF-A0A7Y6YCJ5-F1
#
_entry.id   AF-A0A7Y6YCJ5-F1
#
_cell.length_a   1.000
_cell.length_b   1.000
_cell.length_c   1.000
_cell.angle_alpha   90.00
_cell.angle_beta   90.00
_cell.angle_gamma   90.00
#
_symmetry.space_group_name_H-M   'P 1'
#
loop_
_entity.id
_entity.type
_entity.pdbx_description
1 polymer ?
#
loop_
_entity_poly.entity_id
_entity_poly.type
_entity_poly.pdbx_seq_one_letter_code
_entity_poly.pdbx_strand_id
1 'polypeptide(L)' 'MRYFNSQAWPFPDSLMLGFHAQYAGGELAPDGVEITEARWFSVDELDNVELPPTFSISRQLIDDWVERQRAK' A
#
# COMPACT_ATOMS: atom_id res chain seq x y z
N MET A 1 10.86 -9.48 -0.60
CA MET A 1 10.23 -8.29 -1.20
C MET A 1 10.36 -8.36 -2.72
N ARG A 2 9.49 -7.67 -3.46
CA ARG A 2 9.51 -7.59 -4.93
C ARG A 2 9.29 -6.15 -5.36
N TYR A 3 10.19 -5.63 -6.19
CA TYR A 3 10.03 -4.32 -6.82
C TYR A 3 8.81 -4.32 -7.75
N PHE A 4 8.08 -3.21 -7.75
CA PHE A 4 6.91 -3.01 -8.61
C PHE A 4 7.15 -1.87 -9.61
N ASN A 5 7.27 -0.63 -9.13
CA ASN A 5 7.40 0.55 -9.98
C ASN A 5 8.05 1.71 -9.19
N SER A 6 8.34 2.82 -9.87
CA SER A 6 8.79 4.07 -9.26
C SER A 6 7.96 5.26 -9.72
N GLN A 7 7.78 6.26 -8.86
CA GLN A 7 7.08 7.51 -9.17
C GLN A 7 7.85 8.71 -8.64
N ALA A 8 8.11 9.69 -9.50
CA ALA A 8 8.63 10.98 -9.05
C ALA A 8 7.60 11.69 -8.18
N TRP A 9 8.03 12.23 -7.04
CA TRP A 9 7.19 12.90 -6.06
C TRP A 9 7.76 14.29 -5.74
N PRO A 10 7.18 15.37 -6.29
CA PRO A 10 7.80 16.70 -6.29
C PRO A 10 7.64 17.49 -4.98
N PHE A 11 7.53 16.82 -3.83
CA PHE A 11 7.41 17.47 -2.53
C PHE A 11 8.15 16.68 -1.43
N PRO A 12 9.35 17.11 -0.98
CA PRO A 12 10.15 18.22 -1.48
C PRO A 12 10.85 17.91 -2.83
N ASP A 13 11.51 16.76 -2.99
CA ASP A 13 12.13 16.28 -4.24
C ASP A 13 12.48 14.79 -4.09
N SER A 14 11.48 13.91 -4.20
CA SER A 14 11.63 12.48 -3.88
C SER A 14 11.37 11.57 -5.08
N LEU A 15 12.00 10.40 -5.09
CA LEU A 15 11.64 9.28 -5.95
C LEU A 15 11.03 8.17 -5.09
N MET A 16 9.73 7.94 -5.25
CA MET A 16 9.03 6.86 -4.55
C MET A 16 9.34 5.54 -5.24
N LEU A 17 9.81 4.55 -4.49
CA LEU A 17 10.03 3.18 -4.98
C LEU A 17 8.98 2.26 -4.35
N GLY A 18 8.11 1.71 -5.19
CA GLY A 18 7.03 0.81 -4.77
C GLY A 18 7.49 -0.64 -4.72
N PHE A 19 7.14 -1.33 -3.63
CA PHE A 19 7.44 -2.75 -3.42
C PHE A 19 6.23 -3.51 -2.90
N HIS A 20 6.13 -4.79 -3.28
CA HIS A 20 5.32 -5.77 -2.57
C HIS A 20 6.16 -6.55 -1.57
N ALA A 21 5.63 -6.69 -0.37
CA ALA A 21 6.17 -7.52 0.69
C ALA A 21 5.15 -8.55 1.16
N GLN A 22 5.64 -9.64 1.72
CA GLN A 22 4.83 -10.62 2.43
C GLN A 22 5.09 -10.45 3.91
N TYR A 23 4.02 -10.57 4.70
CA TYR A 23 4.12 -10.52 6.15
C TYR A 23 4.94 -11.72 6.65
N ALA A 24 5.99 -11.43 7.45
CA ALA A 24 6.89 -12.46 7.98
C ALA A 24 6.55 -12.89 9.42
N GLY A 25 5.69 -12.15 10.12
CA GLY A 25 5.36 -12.35 11.54
C GLY A 25 5.47 -11.06 12.36
N GLY A 26 5.01 -11.10 13.62
CA GLY A 26 4.94 -9.96 14.54
C GLY A 26 3.53 -9.63 15.02
N GLU A 27 3.36 -8.41 15.54
CA GLU A 27 2.06 -7.81 15.87
C GLU A 27 2.01 -6.38 15.33
N LEU A 28 0.83 -5.90 14.95
CA LEU A 28 0.65 -4.50 14.53
C LEU A 28 0.75 -3.59 15.75
N ALA A 29 1.72 -2.68 15.75
CA ALA A 29 1.95 -1.72 16.82
C ALA A 29 2.31 -0.34 16.23
N PRO A 30 1.33 0.45 15.75
CA PRO A 30 1.58 1.82 15.31
C PRO A 30 2.06 2.68 16.49
N ASP A 31 2.96 3.63 16.23
CA ASP A 31 3.58 4.47 17.26
C ASP A 31 2.68 5.59 17.80
N GLY A 32 1.58 5.87 17.10
CA GLY A 32 0.65 6.95 17.42
C GLY A 32 1.18 8.36 17.10
N VAL A 33 2.37 8.47 16.49
CA VAL A 33 3.01 9.74 16.12
C VAL A 33 3.06 9.90 14.61
N GLU A 34 3.65 8.94 13.90
CA GLU A 34 3.68 8.91 12.45
C GLU A 34 2.40 8.27 11.89
N ILE A 35 1.96 7.16 12.50
CA ILE A 35 0.79 6.41 12.07
C ILE A 35 -0.21 6.35 13.23
N THR A 36 -1.40 6.89 13.01
CA THR A 36 -2.48 6.91 14.01
C THR A 36 -3.23 5.58 14.12
N GLU A 37 -3.42 4.90 12.99
CA GLU A 37 -4.13 3.61 12.92
C GLU A 37 -3.51 2.73 11.82
N ALA A 38 -3.38 1.44 12.12
CA ALA A 38 -2.97 0.43 11.16
C ALA A 38 -3.78 -0.85 11.39
N ARG A 39 -4.29 -1.44 10.30
CA ARG A 39 -5.06 -2.68 10.35
C ARG A 39 -4.82 -3.51 9.10
N TRP A 40 -5.13 -4.80 9.19
CA TRP A 40 -5.17 -5.68 8.04
C TRP A 40 -6.51 -5.52 7.32
N PHE A 41 -6.48 -5.67 5.99
CA PHE A 41 -7.65 -5.63 5.14
C PHE A 41 -7.66 -6.87 4.24
N SER A 42 -8.80 -7.54 4.19
CA SER A 42 -9.14 -8.47 3.12
C SER A 42 -9.45 -7.71 1.83
N VAL A 43 -9.48 -8.44 0.72
CA VAL A 43 -9.76 -7.86 -0.61
C VAL A 43 -11.14 -7.20 -0.65
N ASP A 44 -12.14 -7.82 -0.03
CA ASP A 44 -13.54 -7.34 -0.05
C ASP A 44 -13.76 -6.12 0.86
N GLU A 45 -12.95 -5.96 1.91
CA GLU A 45 -13.01 -4.79 2.77
C GLU A 45 -12.49 -3.52 2.08
N LEU A 46 -11.63 -3.67 1.05
CA LEU A 46 -11.07 -2.53 0.34
C LEU A 46 -12.10 -1.78 -0.52
N ASP A 47 -13.21 -2.42 -0.88
CA ASP A 47 -14.29 -1.75 -1.62
C ASP A 47 -15.04 -0.73 -0.74
N ASN A 48 -14.86 -0.79 0.59
CA ASN A 48 -15.59 0.01 1.58
C ASN A 48 -14.69 1.02 2.33
N VAL A 49 -13.46 1.24 1.86
CA VAL A 49 -12.52 2.18 2.49
C VAL A 49 -12.12 3.28 1.52
N GLU A 50 -11.78 4.44 2.07
CA GLU A 50 -11.23 5.52 1.25
C GLU A 50 -9.79 5.16 0.83
N LEU A 51 -9.58 5.04 -0.47
CA LEU A 51 -8.28 4.71 -1.05
C LEU A 51 -7.59 5.97 -1.60
N PRO A 52 -6.25 5.97 -1.71
CA PRO A 52 -5.53 7.06 -2.32
C PRO A 52 -5.98 7.34 -3.77
N PRO A 53 -5.71 8.56 -4.30
CA PRO A 53 -6.01 8.91 -5.68
C PRO A 53 -5.37 7.95 -6.68
N THR A 54 -6.08 7.65 -7.78
CA THR A 54 -5.68 6.67 -8.81
C THR A 54 -4.35 6.97 -9.50
N PHE A 55 -3.91 8.22 -9.52
CA PHE A 55 -2.60 8.59 -10.07
C PHE A 55 -1.42 8.27 -9.14
N SER A 56 -1.66 8.00 -7.85
CA SER A 56 -0.59 7.75 -6.87
C SER A 56 -0.01 6.34 -6.99
N ILE A 57 1.29 6.19 -6.73
CA ILE A 57 1.94 4.88 -6.65
C ILE A 57 1.35 4.00 -5.54
N SER A 58 0.87 4.62 -4.45
CA SER A 58 0.16 3.92 -3.38
C SER A 58 -1.11 3.25 -3.89
N ARG A 59 -1.90 3.93 -4.72
CA ARG A 59 -3.11 3.35 -5.30
C ARG A 59 -2.78 2.26 -6.32
N GLN A 60 -1.77 2.47 -7.16
CA GLN A 60 -1.31 1.45 -8.11
C GLN A 60 -0.85 0.16 -7.42
N LEU A 61 -0.15 0.25 -6.29
CA LEU A 61 0.24 -0.92 -5.50
C LEU A 61 -0.97 -1.69 -4.95
N ILE A 62 -2.01 -0.97 -4.49
CA ILE A 62 -3.21 -1.59 -3.95
C ILE A 62 -3.99 -2.29 -5.07
N ASP A 63 -4.22 -1.62 -6.20
CA ASP A 63 -4.98 -2.16 -7.32
C ASP A 63 -4.29 -3.42 -7.90
N ASP A 64 -2.98 -3.39 -8.12
CA ASP A 64 -2.22 -4.56 -8.60
C ASP A 64 -2.28 -5.74 -7.61
N TRP A 65 -2.28 -5.47 -6.30
CA TRP A 65 -2.44 -6.52 -5.30
C TRP A 65 -3.85 -7.13 -5.34
N VAL A 66 -4.89 -6.30 -5.45
CA VAL A 66 -6.30 -6.75 -5.54
C VAL A 66 -6.51 -7.62 -6.77
N GLU A 67 -6.04 -7.18 -7.94
CA GLU A 67 -6.14 -7.96 -9.17
C GLU A 67 -5.48 -9.34 -9.02
N ARG A 68 -4.29 -9.39 -8.43
CA ARG A 68 -3.58 -10.66 -8.17
C ARG A 68 -4.26 -11.56 -7.14
N GLN A 69 -5.02 -11.02 -6.19
CA GLN A 69 -5.79 -11.86 -5.27
C GLN A 69 -7.08 -12.37 -5.92
N ARG A 70 -7.77 -11.56 -6.72
CA ARG A 70 -9.01 -11.94 -7.41
C ARG A 70 -8.76 -12.94 -8.56
N ALA A 71 -7.55 -12.96 -9.13
CA ALA A 71 -7.16 -13.91 -10.17
C ALA A 71 -6.74 -15.30 -9.63
N LYS A 72 -6.71 -15.49 -8.31
CA LYS A 72 -6.46 -16.80 -7.67
C LYS A 72 -7.76 -17.51 -7.38
#